data_AF-A0A1G1ACL2-F1
#
_entry.id   AF-A0A1G1ACL2-F1
#
_cell.length_a   1.000
_cell.length_b   1.000
_cell.length_c   1.000
_cell.angle_alpha   90.00
_cell.angle_beta   90.00
_cell.angle_gamma   90.00
#
_symmetry.space_group_name_H-M   'P 1'
#
loop_
_entity.id
_entity.type
_entity.pdbx_description
1 polymer ?
#
loop_
_entity_poly.entity_id
_entity_poly.type
_entity_poly.pdbx_seq_one_letter_code
_entity_poly.pdbx_strand_id
1 'polypeptide(L)'
;MDSKSRLKTAQMEILESLADLENHLADMYAAFAARFESSRSFWLKISRDEASHARMVLSLKRQLDAGFHFWNLEAFRPDAVKQQIQLLEQQAAFQTKSEA
;
A
#
# COMPACT_ATOMS: atom_id res chain seq x y z
N MET A 1 -2.36 -7.27 -28.80
CA MET A 1 -1.43 -6.96 -27.70
C MET A 1 -0.57 -8.19 -27.46
N ASP A 2 0.76 -8.08 -27.47
CA ASP A 2 1.64 -9.23 -27.28
C ASP A 2 1.65 -9.71 -25.80
N SER A 3 2.09 -10.94 -25.56
CA SER A 3 2.08 -11.56 -24.22
C SER A 3 3.01 -10.88 -23.21
N LYS A 4 4.13 -10.29 -23.63
CA LYS A 4 5.04 -9.54 -22.75
C LYS A 4 4.41 -8.22 -22.32
N SER A 5 3.75 -7.54 -23.26
CA SER A 5 3.00 -6.31 -22.96
C SER A 5 1.89 -6.56 -21.94
N ARG A 6 1.14 -7.66 -22.07
CA ARG A 6 0.11 -8.04 -21.08
C ARG A 6 0.70 -8.37 -19.71
N LEU A 7 1.80 -9.11 -19.65
CA LEU A 7 2.49 -9.43 -18.40
C LEU A 7 2.97 -8.15 -17.70
N LYS A 8 3.58 -7.23 -18.45
CA LYS A 8 4.02 -5.94 -17.92
C LYS A 8 2.85 -5.16 -17.31
N THR A 9 1.72 -5.06 -18.02
CA THR A 9 0.53 -4.36 -17.51
C THR A 9 0.01 -5.00 -16.23
N ALA A 10 -0.12 -6.33 -16.19
CA ALA A 10 -0.57 -7.03 -14.98
C ALA A 10 0.37 -6.80 -13.79
N GLN A 11 1.69 -6.82 -14.02
CA GLN A 11 2.67 -6.54 -12.96
C GLN A 11 2.64 -5.08 -12.50
N MET A 12 2.39 -4.15 -13.42
CA MET A 12 2.21 -2.73 -13.09
C MET A 12 1.02 -2.52 -12.17
N GLU A 13 -0.12 -3.12 -12.49
CA GLU A 13 -1.35 -3.04 -11.68
C GLU A 13 -1.15 -3.61 -10.26
N ILE A 14 -0.39 -4.69 -10.13
CA ILE A 14 -0.08 -5.27 -8.82
C ILE A 14 0.83 -4.33 -8.01
N LEU A 15 1.89 -3.78 -8.63
CA LEU A 15 2.77 -2.81 -7.94
C LEU A 15 2.01 -1.55 -7.52
N GLU A 16 1.09 -1.07 -8.36
CA GLU A 16 0.21 0.05 -8.03
C GLU A 16 -0.68 -0.26 -6.83
N SER A 17 -1.34 -1.41 -6.85
CA SER A 17 -2.21 -1.85 -5.75
C SER A 17 -1.43 -1.96 -4.45
N LEU A 18 -0.21 -2.52 -4.48
CA LEU A 18 0.65 -2.64 -3.30
C LEU A 18 1.09 -1.27 -2.78
N ALA A 19 1.53 -0.36 -3.64
CA ALA A 19 1.91 0.98 -3.24
C ALA A 19 0.73 1.75 -2.60
N ASP A 20 -0.48 1.58 -3.15
CA ASP A 20 -1.69 2.16 -2.58
C ASP A 20 -1.99 1.58 -1.19
N LEU A 21 -1.84 0.26 -1.00
CA LEU A 21 -2.00 -0.37 0.31
C LEU A 21 -1.03 0.21 1.35
N GLU A 22 0.25 0.34 1.00
CA GLU A 22 1.26 0.92 1.89
C GLU A 22 0.94 2.38 2.26
N ASN A 23 0.42 3.17 1.32
CA ASN A 23 -0.03 4.53 1.63
C ASN A 23 -1.23 4.55 2.60
N HIS A 24 -2.21 3.66 2.43
CA HIS A 24 -3.35 3.57 3.35
C HIS A 24 -2.92 3.11 4.75
N LEU A 25 -1.93 2.23 4.85
CA LEU A 25 -1.31 1.87 6.14
C LEU A 25 -0.60 3.08 6.76
N ALA A 26 0.15 3.84 5.96
CA ALA A 26 0.81 5.06 6.42
C ALA A 26 -0.19 6.07 7.01
N ASP A 27 -1.32 6.28 6.34
CA ASP A 27 -2.39 7.17 6.78
C ASP A 27 -3.07 6.65 8.05
N MET A 28 -3.34 5.35 8.13
CA MET A 28 -3.90 4.72 9.34
C MET A 28 -2.97 4.93 10.54
N TYR A 29 -1.67 4.68 10.38
CA TYR A 29 -0.71 4.87 11.46
C TYR A 29 -0.52 6.34 11.84
N ALA A 30 -0.64 7.27 10.89
CA ALA A 30 -0.66 8.70 11.18
C ALA A 30 -1.90 9.09 12.02
N ALA A 31 -3.08 8.53 11.71
CA ALA A 31 -4.27 8.73 12.51
C ALA A 31 -4.12 8.14 13.92
N PHE A 32 -3.49 6.96 14.05
CA PHE A 32 -3.19 6.37 15.36
C PHE A 32 -2.23 7.23 16.17
N ALA A 33 -1.25 7.87 15.53
CA ALA A 33 -0.35 8.80 16.19
C ALA A 33 -1.08 10.02 16.79
N ALA A 34 -2.15 10.48 16.14
CA ALA A 34 -2.99 11.56 16.64
C ALA A 34 -3.89 11.12 17.81
N ARG A 35 -4.33 9.85 17.82
CA ARG A 35 -5.20 9.29 18.86
C ARG A 35 -4.44 8.84 20.11
N PHE A 36 -3.28 8.22 19.95
CA PHE A 36 -2.49 7.61 21.03
C PHE A 36 -1.23 8.42 21.31
N GLU A 37 -1.38 9.59 21.92
CA GLU A 37 -0.30 10.56 22.15
C GLU A 37 0.91 9.96 22.89
N SER A 38 0.66 9.08 23.87
CA SER A 38 1.73 8.39 24.63
C SER A 38 2.65 7.52 23.77
N SER A 39 2.15 7.05 22.62
CA SER A 39 2.89 6.24 21.64
C SER A 39 3.05 6.96 20.29
N ARG A 40 2.86 8.28 20.25
CA ARG A 40 2.86 9.07 19.02
C ARG A 40 4.12 8.88 18.18
N SER A 41 5.29 8.93 18.81
CA SER A 41 6.58 8.79 18.10
C SER A 41 6.72 7.42 17.43
N PHE A 42 6.22 6.37 18.08
CA PHE A 42 6.21 5.01 17.54
C PHE A 42 5.31 4.93 16.30
N TRP A 43 4.07 5.41 16.39
CA TRP A 43 3.12 5.38 15.27
C TRP A 43 3.59 6.25 14.08
N LEU A 44 4.14 7.44 14.35
CA LEU A 44 4.71 8.28 13.29
C LEU A 44 5.91 7.64 12.61
N LYS A 45 6.73 6.87 13.34
CA LYS A 45 7.83 6.13 12.74
C LYS A 45 7.29 5.11 11.74
N ILE A 46 6.32 4.28 12.17
CA ILE A 46 5.73 3.25 11.29
C ILE A 46 5.08 3.91 10.07
N SER A 47 4.29 4.97 10.25
CA SER A 47 3.69 5.72 9.14
C SER A 47 4.72 6.17 8.09
N ARG A 48 5.88 6.67 8.52
CA ARG A 48 6.96 7.07 7.63
C ARG A 48 7.63 5.89 6.93
N ASP A 49 7.78 4.78 7.63
CA ASP A 49 8.35 3.54 7.10
C ASP A 49 7.44 3.00 5.98
N GLU A 50 6.11 2.95 6.19
CA GLU A 50 5.16 2.52 5.15
C GLU A 50 5.11 3.48 3.95
N ALA A 51 5.15 4.79 4.18
CA ALA A 51 5.26 5.76 3.09
C ALA A 51 6.57 5.54 2.28
N SER A 52 7.64 5.06 2.94
CA SER A 52 8.89 4.70 2.28
C SER A 52 8.77 3.40 1.48
N HIS A 53 8.07 2.40 2.00
CA HIS A 53 7.75 1.17 1.27
C HIS A 53 6.93 1.47 0.02
N ALA A 54 5.91 2.32 0.10
CA ALA A 54 5.12 2.75 -1.06
C ALA A 54 6.01 3.34 -2.18
N ARG A 55 6.94 4.24 -1.82
CA ARG A 55 7.91 4.81 -2.77
C ARG A 55 8.84 3.74 -3.36
N MET A 56 9.27 2.79 -2.54
CA MET A 56 10.13 1.69 -2.98
C MET A 56 9.42 0.79 -3.99
N VAL A 57 8.17 0.40 -3.70
CA VAL A 57 7.33 -0.39 -4.61
C VAL A 57 7.11 0.35 -5.93
N LEU A 58 6.79 1.64 -5.90
CA LEU A 58 6.63 2.44 -7.13
C LEU A 58 7.94 2.57 -7.93
N SER A 59 9.09 2.54 -7.26
CA SER A 59 10.39 2.58 -7.94
C SER A 59 10.63 1.35 -8.83
N LEU A 60 10.02 0.20 -8.49
CA LEU A 60 10.11 -1.04 -9.25
C LEU A 60 9.45 -0.94 -10.64
N LYS A 61 8.55 0.01 -10.85
CA LYS A 61 7.96 0.29 -12.18
C LYS A 61 9.01 0.60 -13.24
N ARG A 62 10.10 1.28 -12.86
CA ARG A 62 11.22 1.58 -13.77
C ARG A 62 11.90 0.31 -14.27
N GLN A 63 11.92 -0.76 -13.47
CA GLN A 63 12.47 -2.05 -13.87
C GLN A 63 11.56 -2.75 -14.89
N LEU A 64 10.23 -2.65 -14.72
CA LEU A 64 9.27 -3.11 -15.74
C LEU A 64 9.43 -2.34 -17.06
N ASP A 65 9.68 -1.04 -16.99
CA ASP A 65 9.92 -0.21 -18.18
C ASP A 65 11.23 -0.58 -18.90
N ALA A 66 12.25 -0.98 -18.14
CA ALA A 66 13.50 -1.50 -18.67
C ALA A 66 13.42 -2.96 -19.16
N GLY A 67 12.24 -3.61 -19.05
CA GLY A 67 12.00 -4.97 -19.53
C GLY A 67 12.33 -6.08 -18.54
N PHE A 68 12.62 -5.75 -17.29
CA PHE A 68 12.73 -6.75 -16.22
C PHE A 68 11.34 -7.18 -15.76
N HIS A 69 11.20 -8.44 -15.38
CA HIS A 69 9.96 -9.00 -14.85
C HIS A 69 10.18 -9.56 -13.45
N PHE A 70 9.18 -9.38 -12.60
CA PHE A 70 9.21 -9.91 -11.24
C PHE A 70 8.59 -11.31 -11.21
N TRP A 71 9.18 -12.20 -10.42
CA TRP A 71 8.65 -13.55 -10.22
C TRP A 71 7.77 -13.55 -8.98
N ASN A 72 6.72 -14.37 -8.97
CA ASN A 72 5.78 -14.55 -7.86
C ASN A 72 4.97 -13.30 -7.49
N LEU A 73 4.93 -12.28 -8.35
CA LEU A 73 4.13 -11.07 -8.08
C LEU A 73 2.63 -11.37 -8.07
N GLU A 74 2.21 -12.42 -8.79
CA GLU A 74 0.85 -12.95 -8.83
C GLU A 74 0.32 -13.45 -7.47
N ALA A 75 1.21 -13.70 -6.50
CA ALA A 75 0.80 -14.00 -5.12
C ALA A 75 0.03 -12.82 -4.49
N PHE A 76 0.31 -11.60 -4.94
CA PHE A 76 -0.37 -10.38 -4.51
C PHE A 76 -1.58 -10.12 -5.43
N ARG A 77 -2.67 -10.84 -5.15
CA ARG A 77 -3.92 -10.69 -5.90
C ARG A 77 -4.51 -9.29 -5.70
N PRO A 78 -4.70 -8.46 -6.75
CA PRO A 78 -5.20 -7.08 -6.61
C PRO A 78 -6.53 -6.98 -5.85
N ASP A 79 -7.43 -7.95 -6.03
CA ASP A 79 -8.72 -7.96 -5.32
C ASP A 79 -8.56 -8.15 -3.81
N ALA A 80 -7.60 -8.98 -3.38
CA ALA A 80 -7.30 -9.16 -1.96
C ALA A 80 -6.69 -7.88 -1.36
N VAL A 81 -5.82 -7.20 -2.12
CA VAL A 81 -5.26 -5.91 -1.74
C VAL A 81 -6.37 -4.85 -1.57
N LYS A 82 -7.30 -4.77 -2.53
CA LYS A 82 -8.45 -3.86 -2.44
C LYS A 82 -9.34 -4.15 -1.23
N GLN A 83 -9.62 -5.42 -0.94
CA GLN A 83 -10.38 -5.80 0.26
C GLN A 83 -9.67 -5.37 1.54
N GLN A 84 -8.34 -5.50 1.59
CA GLN A 84 -7.55 -5.04 2.73
C GLN A 84 -7.61 -3.51 2.88
N ILE A 85 -7.50 -2.75 1.78
CA ILE A 85 -7.66 -1.29 1.80
C ILE A 85 -9.02 -0.89 2.36
N GLN A 86 -10.11 -1.50 1.86
CA GLN A 86 -11.47 -1.21 2.35
C GLN A 86 -11.61 -1.49 3.85
N LEU A 87 -10.99 -2.57 4.35
CA LEU A 87 -11.01 -2.89 5.77
C LEU A 87 -10.22 -1.84 6.59
N LEU A 88 -9.08 -1.37 6.10
CA LEU A 88 -8.30 -0.30 6.75
C LEU A 88 -9.08 1.02 6.79
N GLU A 89 -9.75 1.39 5.69
CA GLU A 89 -10.60 2.58 5.63
C GLU A 89 -11.77 2.50 6.63
N GLN A 90 -12.41 1.33 6.73
CA GLN A 90 -13.47 1.09 7.72
C GLN A 90 -12.95 1.17 9.16
N GLN A 91 -11.77 0.63 9.43
CA GLN A 91 -11.12 0.72 10.75
C GLN A 91 -10.80 2.18 11.09
N ALA A 92 -10.23 2.94 10.16
CA ALA A 92 -9.97 4.36 10.34
C ALA A 92 -11.27 5.15 10.61
N ALA A 93 -12.35 4.85 9.88
CA ALA A 93 -13.66 5.49 10.05
C ALA A 93 -14.39 5.09 11.34
N PHE A 94 -14.19 3.86 11.83
CA PHE A 94 -14.76 3.42 13.11
C PHE A 94 -14.06 4.11 14.29
N GLN A 95 -12.74 4.30 14.19
CA GLN A 95 -11.95 5.00 15.21
C GLN A 95 -12.31 6.48 15.35
N THR A 96 -12.86 7.12 14.30
CA THR A 96 -13.33 8.52 14.36
C THR A 96 -14.77 8.66 14.88
N LYS A 97 -15.61 7.61 14.82
CA LYS A 97 -17.03 7.65 15.21
C LYS A 97 -17.33 7.21 16.64
N SER A 98 -16.40 6.56 17.33
CA SER A 98 -16.65 6.03 18.69
C SER A 98 -16.70 7.11 19.80
N GLU A 99 -16.63 8.40 19.45
CA GLU A 99 -16.67 9.54 20.39
C GLU A 99 -17.62 10.65 19.92
N ALA A 100 -18.79 10.29 19.38
CA ALA A 100 -19.92 11.21 19.23
C ALA A 100 -21.02 10.88 20.25
#